data_AF-A0A9X9ACV2-F1
#
_entry.id   AF-A0A9X9ACV2-F1
#
_cell.length_a   1.000
_cell.length_b   1.000
_cell.length_c   1.000
_cell.angle_alpha   90.00
_cell.angle_beta   90.00
_cell.angle_gamma   90.00
#
_symmetry.space_group_name_H-M   'P 1'
#
loop_
_entity.id
_entity.type
_entity.pdbx_description
1 polymer ?
#
loop_
_entity_poly.entity_id
_entity_poly.type
_entity_poly.pdbx_seq_one_letter_code
_entity_poly.pdbx_strand_id
1 'polypeptide(L)'
;MIGFLCLLLTLFTYWISKKMYQRWNWSLLSPLLVCPIILIALLLGLDTPYETYESGGHWLTELLKPATVAFAWPIYKYFDLLKKHGMAILLNVIVGSFLSVITSALLANYFQIDSSLEHSLAPHIVTTPIAMAISEMIGGMSQLTAVFVVLTALTGALLGPSLIRICRIKTAIAKGIMLGTSANGTGTSKAFEIGPV
;
A
#
# COMPACT_ATOMS: atom_id res chain seq x y z
N MET A 1 -22.14 8.56 -18.22
CA MET A 1 -23.13 8.31 -17.15
C MET A 1 -22.75 7.10 -16.30
N ILE A 2 -22.37 5.96 -16.91
CA ILE A 2 -21.97 4.74 -16.19
C ILE A 2 -20.70 4.94 -15.34
N GLY A 3 -19.66 5.61 -15.85
CA GLY A 3 -18.45 5.89 -15.06
C GLY A 3 -18.72 6.67 -13.76
N PHE A 4 -19.58 7.69 -13.78
CA PHE A 4 -19.96 8.41 -12.56
C PHE A 4 -20.67 7.51 -11.54
N LEU A 5 -21.49 6.56 -12.01
CA LEU A 5 -22.14 5.58 -11.16
C LEU A 5 -21.12 4.61 -10.54
N CYS A 6 -20.10 4.18 -11.30
CA CYS A 6 -18.98 3.39 -10.78
C CYS A 6 -18.20 4.14 -9.69
N LEU A 7 -17.95 5.45 -9.86
CA LEU A 7 -17.31 6.26 -8.82
C LEU A 7 -18.18 6.32 -7.54
N LEU A 8 -19.48 6.58 -7.67
CA LEU A 8 -20.40 6.58 -6.54
C LEU A 8 -20.43 5.21 -5.84
N LEU A 9 -20.42 4.13 -6.61
CA LEU A 9 -20.35 2.77 -6.10
C LEU A 9 -19.07 2.51 -5.31
N THR A 10 -17.91 2.97 -5.81
CA THR A 10 -16.62 2.87 -5.10
C THR A 10 -16.65 3.64 -3.79
N LEU A 11 -17.15 4.89 -3.79
CA LEU A 11 -17.25 5.70 -2.58
C LEU A 11 -18.20 5.08 -1.55
N PHE A 12 -19.34 4.55 -2.00
CA PHE A 12 -20.33 3.89 -1.15
C PHE A 12 -19.77 2.61 -0.53
N THR A 13 -19.13 1.77 -1.35
CA THR A 13 -18.50 0.51 -0.91
C THR A 13 -17.37 0.79 0.08
N TYR A 14 -16.56 1.82 -0.18
CA TYR A 14 -15.52 2.27 0.74
C TYR A 14 -16.13 2.74 2.08
N TRP A 15 -17.20 3.53 2.03
CA TRP A 15 -17.87 4.02 3.25
C TRP A 15 -18.41 2.87 4.12
N ILE A 16 -19.08 1.88 3.51
CA ILE A 16 -19.54 0.67 4.20
C ILE A 16 -18.36 -0.08 4.81
N SER A 17 -17.33 -0.34 4.01
CA SER A 17 -16.13 -1.07 4.45
C SER A 17 -15.44 -0.37 5.63
N LYS A 18 -15.34 0.96 5.57
CA LYS A 18 -14.78 1.79 6.65
C LYS A 18 -15.62 1.70 7.93
N LYS A 19 -16.94 1.76 7.81
CA LYS A 19 -17.86 1.64 8.95
C LYS A 19 -17.77 0.25 9.60
N MET A 20 -17.64 -0.81 8.80
CA MET A 20 -17.40 -2.17 9.29
C MET A 20 -16.04 -2.29 9.99
N TYR A 21 -14.97 -1.75 9.38
CA TYR A 21 -13.63 -1.74 9.98
C TYR A 21 -13.62 -1.06 11.34
N GLN A 22 -14.26 0.11 11.45
CA GLN A 22 -14.33 0.86 12.72
C GLN A 22 -15.11 0.14 13.81
N ARG A 23 -16.12 -0.67 13.44
CA ARG A 23 -16.95 -1.39 14.40
C ARG A 23 -16.26 -2.62 14.98
N TRP A 24 -15.54 -3.38 14.16
CA TRP A 24 -14.95 -4.66 14.57
C TRP A 24 -13.43 -4.62 14.76
N ASN A 25 -12.75 -3.62 14.21
CA ASN A 25 -11.31 -3.39 14.29
C ASN A 25 -10.45 -4.61 13.90
N TRP A 26 -10.97 -5.46 13.01
CA TRP A 26 -10.24 -6.62 12.48
C TRP A 26 -9.44 -6.20 11.26
N SER A 27 -8.15 -6.51 11.22
CA SER A 27 -7.25 -6.10 10.11
C SER A 27 -7.66 -6.67 8.74
N LEU A 28 -8.37 -7.80 8.70
CA LEU A 28 -8.94 -8.35 7.45
C LEU A 28 -10.16 -7.57 6.94
N LEU A 29 -10.86 -6.84 7.82
CA LEU A 29 -11.96 -5.95 7.44
C LEU A 29 -11.47 -4.57 6.98
N SER A 30 -10.16 -4.40 6.77
CA SER A 30 -9.61 -3.15 6.28
C SER A 30 -10.27 -2.75 4.96
N PRO A 31 -10.65 -1.48 4.78
CA PRO A 31 -11.20 -0.99 3.52
C PRO A 31 -10.28 -1.25 2.32
N LEU A 32 -8.96 -1.38 2.56
CA LEU A 32 -7.96 -1.72 1.55
C LEU A 32 -8.20 -3.11 0.92
N LEU A 33 -8.86 -4.02 1.63
CA LEU A 33 -9.08 -5.40 1.20
C LEU A 33 -10.56 -5.63 0.83
N VAL A 34 -11.46 -5.19 1.72
CA VAL A 34 -12.91 -5.40 1.57
C VAL A 34 -13.47 -4.63 0.37
N CYS A 35 -13.04 -3.38 0.17
CA CYS A 35 -13.58 -2.55 -0.90
C CYS A 35 -13.26 -3.12 -2.30
N PRO A 36 -11.99 -3.48 -2.62
CA PRO A 36 -11.69 -4.13 -3.90
C PRO A 36 -12.43 -5.45 -4.10
N ILE A 37 -12.55 -6.31 -3.07
CA ILE A 37 -13.27 -7.59 -3.19
C ILE A 37 -14.73 -7.38 -3.56
N ILE A 38 -15.42 -6.48 -2.87
CA ILE A 38 -16.83 -6.18 -3.15
C ILE A 38 -16.98 -5.60 -4.55
N LEU A 39 -16.10 -4.68 -4.95
CA LEU A 39 -16.15 -4.09 -6.29
C LEU A 39 -15.89 -5.12 -7.39
N ILE A 40 -14.91 -6.01 -7.22
CA ILE A 40 -14.63 -7.10 -8.17
C ILE A 40 -15.85 -8.02 -8.28
N ALA A 41 -16.44 -8.44 -7.16
CA ALA A 41 -17.62 -9.29 -7.16
C ALA A 41 -18.83 -8.63 -7.86
N LEU A 42 -19.04 -7.32 -7.64
CA LEU A 42 -20.10 -6.56 -8.29
C LEU A 42 -19.85 -6.38 -9.78
N LEU A 43 -18.62 -6.04 -10.20
CA LEU A 43 -18.28 -5.84 -11.60
C LEU A 43 -18.40 -7.15 -12.39
N LEU A 44 -17.96 -8.27 -11.82
CA LEU A 44 -18.14 -9.60 -12.41
C LEU A 44 -19.62 -10.00 -12.47
N GLY A 45 -20.41 -9.72 -11.43
CA GLY A 45 -21.85 -10.02 -11.43
C GLY A 45 -22.68 -9.15 -12.38
N LEU A 46 -22.15 -7.98 -12.77
CA LEU A 46 -22.77 -7.03 -13.71
C LEU A 46 -22.16 -7.11 -15.11
N ASP A 47 -21.24 -8.06 -15.37
CA ASP A 47 -20.48 -8.20 -16.62
C ASP A 47 -19.89 -6.86 -17.14
N THR A 48 -19.47 -6.00 -16.22
CA THR A 48 -18.99 -4.65 -16.56
C THR A 48 -17.48 -4.68 -16.81
N PRO A 49 -16.99 -4.30 -18.01
CA PRO A 49 -15.57 -4.30 -18.30
C PRO A 49 -14.81 -3.26 -17.48
N TYR A 50 -13.56 -3.56 -17.15
CA TYR A 50 -12.70 -2.69 -16.34
C TYR A 50 -12.57 -1.28 -16.91
N GLU A 51 -12.48 -1.14 -18.23
CA GLU A 51 -12.39 0.17 -18.93
C GLU A 51 -13.59 1.08 -18.60
N THR A 52 -14.78 0.48 -18.42
CA THR A 52 -15.98 1.23 -18.03
C THR A 52 -15.90 1.69 -16.58
N TYR A 53 -15.37 0.86 -15.69
CA TYR A 53 -15.09 1.24 -14.30
C TYR A 53 -14.03 2.35 -14.23
N GLU A 54 -12.94 2.20 -14.97
CA GLU A 54 -11.82 3.15 -15.03
C GLU A 54 -12.26 4.53 -15.53
N SER A 55 -13.21 4.58 -16.47
CA SER A 55 -13.80 5.85 -16.93
C SER A 55 -14.37 6.72 -15.81
N GLY A 56 -14.80 6.12 -14.69
CA GLY A 56 -15.17 6.81 -13.46
C GLY A 56 -14.07 6.83 -12.40
N GLY A 57 -13.30 5.74 -12.31
CA GLY A 57 -12.21 5.59 -11.35
C GLY A 57 -11.05 6.57 -11.57
N HIS A 58 -10.85 7.08 -12.79
CA HIS A 58 -9.73 7.96 -13.12
C HIS A 58 -9.67 9.21 -12.23
N TRP A 59 -10.80 9.77 -11.83
CA TRP A 59 -10.83 10.92 -10.90
C TRP A 59 -10.18 10.57 -9.55
N LEU A 60 -10.37 9.35 -9.04
CA LEU A 60 -9.72 8.90 -7.81
C LEU A 60 -8.22 8.69 -8.02
N THR A 61 -7.83 8.14 -9.18
CA THR A 61 -6.42 7.98 -9.56
C THR A 61 -5.72 9.33 -9.69
N GLU A 62 -6.37 10.34 -10.26
CA GLU A 62 -5.82 11.69 -10.37
C GLU A 62 -5.66 12.37 -9.01
N LEU A 63 -6.59 12.14 -8.07
CA LEU A 63 -6.48 12.62 -6.69
C LEU A 63 -5.29 12.04 -5.93
N LEU A 64 -4.67 10.95 -6.42
CA LEU A 64 -3.41 10.46 -5.85
C LEU A 64 -2.27 11.47 -6.01
N LYS A 65 -2.28 12.31 -7.06
CA LYS A 65 -1.25 13.34 -7.28
C LYS A 65 -1.22 14.38 -6.14
N PRO A 66 -2.32 15.11 -5.85
CA PRO A 66 -2.33 16.05 -4.72
C PRO A 66 -2.20 15.35 -3.37
N ALA A 67 -2.71 14.12 -3.21
CA ALA A 67 -2.49 13.35 -1.98
C ALA A 67 -1.00 13.02 -1.75
N THR A 68 -0.25 12.73 -2.82
CA THR A 68 1.19 12.48 -2.75
C THR A 68 1.95 13.74 -2.33
N VAL A 69 1.56 14.92 -2.86
CA VAL A 69 2.13 16.20 -2.43
C VAL A 69 1.80 16.48 -0.96
N ALA A 70 0.58 16.18 -0.51
CA ALA A 70 0.16 16.36 0.87
C ALA A 70 0.97 15.52 1.87
N PHE A 71 1.57 14.39 1.46
CA PHE A 71 2.48 13.62 2.32
C PHE A 71 3.78 14.36 2.68
N ALA A 72 4.13 15.45 1.98
CA ALA A 72 5.22 16.32 2.40
C ALA A 72 4.93 17.03 3.73
N TRP A 73 3.67 17.26 4.08
CA TRP A 73 3.29 17.96 5.30
C TRP A 73 3.72 17.24 6.59
N PRO A 74 3.44 15.93 6.79
CA PRO A 74 3.99 15.19 7.92
C PRO A 74 5.52 15.23 7.99
N ILE A 75 6.21 15.13 6.86
CA ILE A 75 7.68 15.18 6.81
C ILE A 75 8.18 16.52 7.33
N TYR A 76 7.55 17.62 6.90
CA TYR A 76 7.85 18.96 7.41
C TYR A 76 7.57 19.09 8.91
N LYS A 77 6.40 18.64 9.37
CA LYS A 77 5.98 18.73 10.77
C LYS A 77 6.90 17.96 11.71
N TYR A 78 7.40 16.80 11.29
CA TYR A 78 8.27 15.92 12.09
C TYR A 78 9.75 15.99 11.66
N PHE A 79 10.15 17.05 10.95
CA PHE A 79 11.49 17.16 10.36
C PHE A 79 12.62 17.02 11.39
N ASP A 80 12.49 17.65 12.56
CA ASP A 80 13.51 17.57 13.62
C ASP A 80 13.64 16.14 14.19
N LEU A 81 12.51 15.43 14.32
CA LEU A 81 12.49 14.04 14.77
C LEU A 81 13.14 13.12 13.72
N LEU A 82 12.81 13.34 12.44
CA LEU A 82 13.43 12.64 11.31
C LEU A 82 14.94 12.90 11.27
N LYS A 83 15.38 14.14 11.49
CA LYS A 83 16.79 14.51 11.54
C LYS A 83 17.52 13.80 12.70
N LYS A 84 16.89 13.76 13.88
CA LYS A 84 17.43 13.06 15.07
C LYS A 84 17.65 11.57 14.82
N HIS A 85 16.77 10.93 14.04
CA HIS A 85 16.85 9.50 13.72
C HIS A 85 17.27 9.22 12.27
N GLY A 86 17.81 10.22 11.56
CA GLY A 86 17.99 10.17 10.12
C GLY A 86 18.91 9.04 9.65
N MET A 87 19.99 8.79 10.38
CA MET A 87 20.90 7.70 10.07
C MET A 87 20.21 6.33 10.17
N ALA A 88 19.39 6.12 11.21
CA ALA A 88 18.67 4.87 11.41
C ALA A 88 17.62 4.66 10.31
N ILE A 89 16.91 5.72 9.92
CA ILE A 89 15.93 5.70 8.84
C ILE A 89 16.62 5.41 7.50
N LEU A 90 17.70 6.11 7.17
CA LEU A 90 18.44 5.92 5.91
C LEU A 90 18.98 4.51 5.78
N LEU A 91 19.68 4.00 6.81
CA LEU A 91 20.21 2.64 6.79
C LEU A 91 19.09 1.60 6.64
N ASN A 92 17.98 1.78 7.36
CA ASN A 92 16.84 0.88 7.25
C ASN A 92 16.22 0.89 5.85
N VAL A 93 16.01 2.06 5.25
CA VAL A 93 15.44 2.20 3.92
C VAL A 93 16.37 1.60 2.86
N ILE A 94 17.68 1.86 2.93
CA ILE A 94 18.65 1.33 1.96
C ILE A 94 18.70 -0.21 2.05
N VAL A 95 18.92 -0.75 3.25
CA VAL A 95 19.04 -2.20 3.45
C VAL A 95 17.72 -2.90 3.15
N GLY A 96 16.60 -2.35 3.64
CA GLY A 96 15.26 -2.90 3.42
C GLY A 96 14.87 -2.91 1.95
N SER A 97 15.10 -1.80 1.24
CA SER A 97 14.80 -1.72 -0.19
C SER A 97 15.66 -2.68 -1.01
N PHE A 98 16.97 -2.72 -0.72
CA PHE A 98 17.88 -3.62 -1.42
C PHE A 98 17.51 -5.10 -1.21
N LEU A 99 17.23 -5.49 0.04
CA LEU A 99 16.81 -6.85 0.36
C LEU A 99 15.46 -7.19 -0.28
N SER A 100 14.52 -6.24 -0.29
CA SER A 100 13.20 -6.44 -0.90
C SER A 100 13.28 -6.62 -2.41
N VAL A 101 14.07 -5.80 -3.11
CA VAL A 101 14.26 -5.92 -4.55
C VAL A 101 14.90 -7.26 -4.88
N ILE A 102 15.99 -7.62 -4.20
CA ILE A 102 16.67 -8.90 -4.42
C ILE A 102 15.75 -10.08 -4.17
N THR A 103 15.04 -10.09 -3.05
CA THR A 103 14.13 -11.20 -2.71
C THR A 103 12.99 -11.32 -3.72
N SER A 104 12.41 -10.20 -4.15
CA SER A 104 11.37 -10.21 -5.20
C SER A 104 11.89 -10.70 -6.55
N ALA A 105 13.09 -10.29 -6.97
CA ALA A 105 13.71 -10.73 -8.22
C ALA A 105 14.06 -12.23 -8.18
N LEU A 106 14.62 -12.71 -7.07
CA LEU A 106 14.92 -14.13 -6.89
C LEU A 106 13.65 -14.99 -6.93
N LEU A 107 12.57 -14.54 -6.28
CA LEU A 107 11.29 -15.23 -6.32
C LEU A 107 10.65 -15.17 -7.71
N ALA A 108 10.68 -14.03 -8.38
CA ALA A 108 10.16 -13.88 -9.74
C ALA A 108 10.86 -14.82 -10.73
N ASN A 109 12.20 -14.92 -10.65
CA ASN A 109 12.98 -15.85 -11.44
C ASN A 109 12.65 -17.32 -11.09
N TYR A 110 12.56 -17.64 -9.80
CA TYR A 110 12.23 -18.99 -9.33
C TYR A 110 10.85 -19.47 -9.83
N PHE A 111 9.85 -18.59 -9.83
CA PHE A 111 8.51 -18.88 -10.33
C PHE A 111 8.34 -18.69 -11.84
N GLN A 112 9.41 -18.30 -12.56
CA GLN A 112 9.40 -18.04 -14.00
C GLN A 112 8.27 -17.07 -14.41
N ILE A 113 8.13 -15.99 -13.66
CA ILE A 113 7.11 -14.97 -13.88
C ILE A 113 7.44 -14.18 -15.17
N ASP A 114 6.40 -13.81 -15.93
CA ASP A 114 6.54 -12.97 -17.12
C ASP A 114 7.19 -11.61 -16.80
N SER A 115 7.97 -11.06 -17.74
CA SER A 115 8.70 -9.80 -17.52
C SER A 115 7.80 -8.61 -17.20
N SER A 116 6.58 -8.56 -17.76
CA SER A 116 5.61 -7.50 -17.44
C SER A 116 5.14 -7.57 -15.99
N LEU A 117 4.97 -8.79 -15.46
CA LEU A 117 4.60 -9.03 -14.06
C LEU A 117 5.78 -8.79 -13.12
N GLU A 118 7.00 -9.16 -13.52
CA GLU A 118 8.23 -8.86 -12.78
C GLU A 118 8.42 -7.35 -12.61
N HIS A 119 8.31 -6.59 -13.70
CA HIS A 119 8.37 -5.13 -13.68
C HIS A 119 7.24 -4.50 -12.86
N SER A 120 6.07 -5.14 -12.81
CA SER A 120 4.95 -4.71 -11.97
C SER A 120 5.20 -4.96 -10.48
N LEU A 121 5.90 -6.05 -10.15
CA LEU A 121 6.22 -6.48 -8.79
C LEU A 121 7.42 -5.73 -8.20
N ALA A 122 8.40 -5.35 -9.03
CA ALA A 122 9.63 -4.73 -8.56
C ALA A 122 9.43 -3.56 -7.57
N PRO A 123 8.52 -2.59 -7.80
CA PRO A 123 8.31 -1.47 -6.87
C PRO A 123 7.30 -1.74 -5.74
N HIS A 124 6.97 -3.01 -5.42
CA HIS A 124 5.90 -3.38 -4.47
C HIS A 124 6.02 -2.80 -3.04
N ILE A 125 7.22 -2.43 -2.58
CA ILE A 125 7.42 -1.82 -1.25
C ILE A 125 7.25 -0.30 -1.21
N VAL A 126 7.16 0.34 -2.38
CA VAL A 126 7.03 1.79 -2.49
C VAL A 126 5.56 2.18 -2.28
N THR A 127 5.29 3.41 -1.80
CA THR A 127 3.93 3.94 -1.69
C THR A 127 3.24 3.93 -3.06
N THR A 128 2.00 3.43 -3.11
CA THR A 128 1.26 3.07 -4.32
C THR A 128 1.39 4.06 -5.49
N PRO A 129 1.18 5.38 -5.34
CA PRO A 129 1.26 6.29 -6.48
C PRO A 129 2.66 6.38 -7.09
N ILE A 130 3.70 6.33 -6.24
CA ILE A 130 5.09 6.35 -6.68
C ILE A 130 5.46 5.00 -7.31
N ALA A 131 4.99 3.89 -6.73
CA ALA A 131 5.22 2.55 -7.26
C ALA A 131 4.63 2.38 -8.67
N MET A 132 3.39 2.83 -8.88
CA MET A 132 2.70 2.81 -10.17
C MET A 132 3.47 3.59 -11.23
N ALA A 133 3.94 4.80 -10.90
CA ALA A 133 4.74 5.61 -11.81
C ALA A 133 6.08 4.94 -12.16
N ILE A 134 6.77 4.36 -11.17
CA ILE A 134 8.02 3.62 -11.42
C ILE A 134 7.75 2.42 -12.34
N SER A 135 6.68 1.66 -12.08
CA SER A 135 6.33 0.48 -12.87
C SER A 135 6.09 0.83 -14.34
N GLU A 136 5.31 1.89 -14.61
CA GLU A 136 5.10 2.36 -15.99
C GLU A 136 6.40 2.75 -16.68
N MET A 137 7.32 3.41 -15.97
CA MET A 137 8.63 3.78 -16.52
C MET A 137 9.51 2.58 -16.89
N ILE A 138 9.35 1.44 -16.20
CA ILE A 138 10.12 0.21 -16.46
C ILE A 138 9.35 -0.82 -17.30
N GLY A 139 8.17 -0.46 -17.84
CA GLY A 139 7.38 -1.33 -18.71
C GLY A 139 6.52 -2.38 -17.99
N GLY A 140 6.16 -2.13 -16.73
CA GLY A 140 5.15 -2.91 -16.00
C GLY A 140 3.74 -2.32 -16.12
N MET A 141 2.78 -2.97 -15.47
CA MET A 141 1.37 -2.60 -15.43
C MET A 141 1.02 -1.96 -14.09
N SER A 142 0.71 -0.66 -14.08
CA SER A 142 0.43 0.10 -12.86
C SER A 142 -0.75 -0.47 -12.06
N GLN A 143 -1.76 -1.04 -12.72
CA GLN A 143 -2.89 -1.70 -12.07
C GLN A 143 -2.44 -2.90 -11.22
N LEU A 144 -1.52 -3.72 -11.74
CA LEU A 144 -0.99 -4.87 -11.00
C LEU A 144 -0.01 -4.45 -9.93
N THR A 145 0.79 -3.43 -10.17
CA THR A 145 1.64 -2.83 -9.13
C THR A 145 0.82 -2.36 -7.94
N ALA A 146 -0.31 -1.69 -8.17
CA ALA A 146 -1.18 -1.27 -7.08
C ALA A 146 -1.66 -2.47 -6.23
N VAL A 147 -2.01 -3.59 -6.88
CA VAL A 147 -2.39 -4.83 -6.20
C VAL A 147 -1.22 -5.39 -5.38
N PHE A 148 -0.02 -5.51 -5.97
CA PHE A 148 1.14 -6.02 -5.25
C PHE A 148 1.51 -5.15 -4.05
N VAL A 149 1.49 -3.83 -4.20
CA VAL A 149 1.76 -2.89 -3.10
C VAL A 149 0.75 -3.08 -1.96
N VAL A 150 -0.54 -3.24 -2.27
CA VAL A 150 -1.57 -3.49 -1.24
C VAL A 150 -1.36 -4.84 -0.55
N LEU A 151 -1.04 -5.90 -1.30
CA LEU A 151 -0.78 -7.23 -0.74
C LEU A 151 0.43 -7.21 0.22
N THR A 152 1.52 -6.55 -0.18
CA THR A 152 2.70 -6.37 0.66
C THR A 152 2.37 -5.55 1.91
N ALA A 153 1.65 -4.44 1.74
CA ALA A 153 1.24 -3.57 2.84
C ALA A 153 0.40 -4.31 3.88
N LEU A 154 -0.59 -5.07 3.43
CA LEU A 154 -1.45 -5.87 4.30
C LEU A 154 -0.67 -6.97 5.00
N THR A 155 0.18 -7.69 4.27
CA THR A 155 1.00 -8.76 4.83
C THR A 155 1.92 -8.24 5.93
N GLY A 156 2.63 -7.12 5.68
CA GLY A 156 3.50 -6.52 6.69
C GLY A 156 2.73 -5.93 7.88
N ALA A 157 1.53 -5.34 7.66
CA ALA A 157 0.70 -4.84 8.75
C ALA A 157 0.10 -5.97 9.63
N LEU A 158 -0.18 -7.13 9.04
CA LEU A 158 -0.70 -8.32 9.74
C LEU A 158 0.41 -9.07 10.49
N LEU A 159 1.55 -9.30 9.85
CA LEU A 159 2.65 -10.09 10.41
C LEU A 159 3.58 -9.24 11.30
N GLY A 160 3.68 -7.94 11.04
CA GLY A 160 4.58 -7.03 11.74
C GLY A 160 4.43 -7.02 13.27
N PRO A 161 3.20 -6.94 13.84
CA PRO A 161 3.01 -7.01 15.29
C PRO A 161 3.52 -8.32 15.92
N SER A 162 3.33 -9.44 15.23
CA SER A 162 3.82 -10.75 15.66
C SER A 162 5.35 -10.78 15.64
N LEU A 163 5.96 -10.26 14.57
CA LEU A 163 7.41 -10.16 14.44
C LEU A 163 8.03 -9.24 15.50
N ILE A 164 7.40 -8.09 15.79
CA ILE A 164 7.79 -7.18 16.87
C ILE A 164 7.82 -7.91 18.23
N ARG A 165 6.82 -8.77 18.49
CA ARG A 165 6.74 -9.55 19.73
C ARG A 165 7.83 -10.63 19.79
N ILE A 166 8.06 -11.35 18.70
CA ILE A 166 9.09 -12.42 18.60
C ILE A 166 10.49 -11.82 18.77
N CYS A 167 10.80 -10.76 18.03
CA CYS A 167 12.10 -10.08 18.07
C CYS A 167 12.27 -9.15 19.29
N ARG A 168 11.23 -9.03 20.14
CA ARG A 168 11.22 -8.20 21.35
C ARG A 168 11.62 -6.74 21.10
N ILE A 169 11.15 -6.15 20.00
CA ILE A 169 11.45 -4.76 19.64
C ILE A 169 10.71 -3.85 20.63
N LYS A 170 11.47 -3.07 21.41
CA LYS A 170 10.90 -2.26 22.51
C LYS A 170 10.58 -0.82 22.11
N THR A 171 11.44 -0.17 21.33
CA THR A 171 11.35 1.27 21.05
C THR A 171 10.28 1.57 20.02
N ALA A 172 9.48 2.63 20.25
CA ALA A 172 8.42 3.06 19.33
C ALA A 172 9.00 3.42 17.96
N ILE A 173 10.15 4.11 17.93
CA ILE A 173 10.84 4.48 16.69
C ILE A 173 11.25 3.25 15.88
N ALA A 174 11.79 2.20 16.49
CA ALA A 174 12.17 1.00 15.75
C ALA A 174 10.96 0.25 15.20
N LYS A 175 9.85 0.18 15.96
CA LYS A 175 8.58 -0.39 15.47
C LYS A 175 8.02 0.42 14.30
N GLY A 176 8.04 1.74 14.41
CA GLY A 176 7.58 2.67 13.37
C GLY A 176 8.40 2.54 12.09
N ILE A 177 9.72 2.57 12.19
CA ILE A 177 10.63 2.39 11.05
C ILE A 177 10.43 1.01 10.40
N MET A 178 10.38 -0.06 11.20
CA MET A 178 10.17 -1.42 10.70
C MET A 178 8.84 -1.55 9.94
N LEU A 179 7.73 -1.12 10.54
CA LEU A 179 6.41 -1.24 9.93
C LEU A 179 6.26 -0.32 8.72
N GLY A 180 6.77 0.91 8.81
CA GLY A 180 6.73 1.88 7.71
C GLY A 180 7.49 1.40 6.47
N THR A 181 8.68 0.82 6.65
CA THR A 181 9.49 0.33 5.52
C THR A 181 8.94 -0.97 4.94
N SER A 182 8.37 -1.87 5.76
CA SER A 182 7.86 -3.16 5.28
C SER A 182 6.43 -3.12 4.72
N ALA A 183 5.61 -2.17 5.16
CA ALA A 183 4.19 -2.10 4.84
C ALA A 183 3.72 -0.70 4.44
N ASN A 184 4.62 0.16 3.98
CA ASN A 184 4.35 1.52 3.51
C ASN A 184 3.43 2.33 4.46
N GLY A 185 2.58 3.21 3.92
CA GLY A 185 1.65 4.02 4.73
C GLY A 185 0.68 3.19 5.59
N THR A 186 0.37 1.96 5.18
CA THR A 186 -0.46 1.03 5.97
C THR A 186 0.27 0.59 7.23
N GLY A 187 1.55 0.25 7.11
CA GLY A 187 2.42 -0.08 8.24
C GLY A 187 2.63 1.08 9.19
N THR A 188 2.80 2.30 8.66
CA THR A 188 2.86 3.51 9.48
C THR A 188 1.57 3.71 10.28
N SER A 189 0.41 3.53 9.65
CA SER A 189 -0.88 3.57 10.35
C SER A 189 -0.98 2.50 11.44
N LYS A 190 -0.48 1.29 11.16
CA LYS A 190 -0.43 0.20 12.13
C LYS A 190 0.52 0.49 13.29
N ALA A 191 1.63 1.17 13.05
CA ALA A 191 2.55 1.60 14.09
C ALA A 191 1.85 2.55 15.08
N PHE A 192 1.09 3.53 14.57
CA PHE A 192 0.30 4.44 15.40
C PHE A 192 -0.77 3.71 16.24
N GLU A 193 -1.39 2.64 15.72
CA GLU A 193 -2.34 1.80 16.48
C GLU A 193 -1.66 1.05 17.65
N ILE A 194 -0.42 0.57 17.46
CA ILE A 194 0.32 -0.24 18.44
C ILE A 194 0.90 0.63 19.57
N GLY A 195 1.20 1.89 19.29
CA GLY A 195 1.62 2.87 20.28
C GLY A 195 2.18 4.12 19.62
N PRO A 196 1.87 5.32 20.13
CA PRO A 196 2.37 6.56 19.55
C PRO A 196 3.90 6.61 19.58
N VAL A 197 4.47 7.08 18.47
CA VAL A 197 5.89 7.39 18.29
C VAL A 197 6.21 8.77 18.85
#